data_AF-Q4RZ71-F1
#
_entry.id   AF-Q4RZ71-F1
#
_cell.length_a   1.000
_cell.length_b   1.000
_cell.length_c   1.000
_cell.angle_alpha   90.00
_cell.angle_beta   90.00
_cell.angle_gamma   90.00
#
_symmetry.space_group_name_H-M   'P 1'
#
loop_
_entity.id
_entity.type
_entity.pdbx_description
1 polymer ?
#
loop_
_entity_poly.entity_id
_entity_poly.type
_entity_poly.pdbx_seq_one_letter_code
_entity_poly.pdbx_strand_id
1 'polypeptide(L)'
;VSRHVKLELQESQFFRVVPPKNADRKVAPGMSVVYTICFTPQENKDYQHRLVFGTEREWLEVPVRAIGPRALLDFVEEYHFPPCVVKGSTEMTYLVRNIGNSKANFSLQTQR
;
A
#
# COMPACT_ATOMS: atom_id res chain seq x y z
N VAL A 1 19.15 -21.42 18.38
CA VAL A 1 19.83 -20.31 19.10
C VAL A 1 18.88 -19.12 19.15
N SER A 2 18.63 -18.55 20.32
CA SER A 2 17.79 -17.36 20.49
C SER A 2 18.56 -16.07 20.24
N ARG A 3 17.97 -15.08 19.55
CA ARG A 3 18.64 -13.83 19.16
C ARG A 3 17.93 -12.60 19.70
N HIS A 4 18.67 -11.55 20.04
CA HIS A 4 18.08 -10.25 20.36
C HIS A 4 17.78 -9.48 19.07
N VAL A 5 16.59 -8.86 18.98
CA VAL A 5 16.21 -7.99 17.87
C VAL A 5 16.23 -6.56 18.41
N LYS A 6 17.05 -5.69 17.82
CA LYS A 6 17.10 -4.27 18.10
C LYS A 6 16.47 -3.52 16.95
N LEU A 7 15.57 -2.60 17.25
CA LEU A 7 15.09 -1.64 16.26
C LEU A 7 15.99 -0.41 16.31
N GLU A 8 16.62 -0.08 15.20
CA GLU A 8 17.21 1.25 15.02
C GLU A 8 16.08 2.22 14.68
N LEU A 9 15.67 2.99 15.67
CA LEU A 9 14.65 4.01 15.52
C LEU A 9 15.22 5.14 14.67
N GLN A 10 14.81 5.22 13.41
CA GLN A 10 14.90 6.47 12.68
C GLN A 10 13.74 7.37 13.14
N GLU A 11 14.07 8.54 13.69
CA GLU A 11 13.05 9.51 14.08
C GLU A 11 12.24 9.92 12.83
N SER A 12 10.93 9.64 12.88
CA SER A 12 9.99 10.09 11.87
C SER A 12 8.85 10.83 12.55
N GLN A 13 8.48 11.97 11.99
CA GLN A 13 7.34 12.76 12.47
C GLN A 13 5.99 12.11 12.14
N PHE A 14 5.97 11.14 11.21
CA PHE A 14 4.75 10.52 10.71
C PHE A 14 4.60 9.07 11.15
N PHE A 15 5.72 8.34 11.28
CA PHE A 15 5.73 6.94 11.70
C PHE A 15 6.39 6.80 13.05
N ARG A 16 5.64 6.23 14.00
CA ARG A 16 6.15 5.89 15.33
C ARG A 16 6.06 4.38 15.51
N VAL A 17 7.17 3.77 15.92
CA VAL A 17 7.17 2.33 16.25
C VAL A 17 6.98 2.17 17.75
N VAL A 18 5.99 1.36 18.13
CA VAL A 18 5.72 0.97 19.50
C VAL A 18 6.29 -0.44 19.70
N PRO A 19 7.35 -0.59 20.51
CA PRO A 19 7.92 -1.90 20.78
C PRO A 19 6.95 -2.73 21.64
N PRO A 20 6.95 -4.07 21.48
CA PRO A 20 6.18 -4.95 22.36
C PRO A 20 6.73 -4.89 23.79
N LYS A 21 5.90 -5.23 24.77
CA LYS A 21 6.30 -5.26 26.21
C LYS A 21 7.52 -6.14 26.50
N ASN A 22 7.82 -7.09 25.60
CA ASN A 22 8.90 -8.06 25.72
C ASN A 22 10.04 -7.79 24.70
N ALA A 23 10.17 -6.58 24.15
CA ALA A 23 11.15 -6.27 23.11
C ALA A 23 12.61 -6.53 23.51
N ASP A 24 12.94 -6.43 24.80
CA ASP A 24 14.29 -6.69 25.33
C ASP A 24 14.60 -8.20 25.51
N ARG A 25 13.66 -9.09 25.17
CA ARG A 25 13.85 -10.55 25.31
C ARG A 25 14.39 -11.15 24.01
N LYS A 26 15.26 -12.15 24.15
CA LYS A 26 15.74 -12.94 23.01
C LYS A 26 14.59 -13.75 22.39
N VAL A 27 14.52 -13.75 21.07
CA VAL A 27 13.57 -14.50 20.27
C VAL A 27 14.16 -15.87 19.96
N ALA A 28 13.53 -16.93 20.46
CA ALA A 28 13.93 -18.31 20.15
C ALA A 28 13.39 -18.76 18.78
N PRO A 29 13.99 -19.78 18.15
CA PRO A 29 13.43 -20.37 16.93
C PRO A 29 11.98 -20.82 17.15
N GLY A 30 11.09 -20.50 16.21
CA GLY A 30 9.65 -20.77 16.32
C GLY A 30 8.84 -19.72 17.11
N MET A 31 9.50 -18.72 17.70
CA MET A 31 8.85 -17.58 18.36
C MET A 31 8.82 -16.36 17.43
N SER A 32 7.82 -15.51 17.58
CA SER A 32 7.70 -14.23 16.88
C SER A 32 7.62 -13.06 17.86
N VAL A 33 8.05 -11.89 17.40
CA VAL A 33 7.92 -10.62 18.11
C VAL A 33 7.22 -9.65 17.18
N VAL A 34 6.19 -8.97 17.68
CA VAL A 34 5.34 -8.08 16.90
C VAL A 34 5.62 -6.64 17.31
N TYR A 35 6.01 -5.81 16.34
CA TYR A 35 6.16 -4.37 16.51
C TYR A 35 4.94 -3.67 15.91
N THR A 36 4.37 -2.71 16.63
CA THR A 36 3.22 -1.94 16.13
C THR A 36 3.70 -0.63 15.54
N ILE A 37 3.30 -0.35 14.30
CA ILE A 37 3.63 0.91 13.62
C ILE A 37 2.40 1.82 13.69
N CYS A 38 2.54 2.96 14.34
CA CYS A 38 1.54 4.01 14.39
C CYS A 38 1.86 5.04 13.31
N PHE A 39 0.89 5.33 12.44
CA PHE A 39 1.02 6.33 11.38
C PHE A 39 0.07 7.51 11.64
N THR A 40 0.61 8.73 11.61
CA THR A 40 -0.16 9.98 11.75
C THR A 40 0.12 10.87 10.53
N PRO A 41 -0.78 10.91 9.52
CA PRO A 41 -0.60 11.77 8.37
C PRO A 41 -0.78 13.25 8.75
N GLN A 42 0.00 14.13 8.11
CA GLN A 42 -0.17 15.59 8.23
C GLN A 42 -0.76 16.21 6.95
N GLU A 43 -0.63 15.53 5.82
CA GLU A 43 -1.03 15.97 4.49
C GLU A 43 -1.60 14.80 3.68
N ASN A 44 -2.39 15.09 2.65
CA ASN A 44 -2.92 14.10 1.71
C ASN A 44 -1.89 13.75 0.63
N LYS A 45 -0.80 13.09 1.04
CA LYS A 45 0.27 12.61 0.15
C LYS A 45 0.70 11.20 0.52
N ASP A 46 1.52 10.61 -0.35
CA ASP A 46 2.17 9.35 -0.04
C ASP A 46 3.34 9.59 0.91
N TYR A 47 3.49 8.69 1.88
CA TYR A 47 4.59 8.68 2.82
C TYR A 47 5.39 7.40 2.66
N GLN A 48 6.71 7.54 2.72
CA GLN A 48 7.64 6.42 2.68
C GLN A 48 8.60 6.53 3.84
N HIS A 49 8.89 5.42 4.48
CA HIS A 49 9.84 5.31 5.57
C HIS A 49 10.51 3.94 5.54
N ARG A 50 11.64 3.80 6.25
CA ARG A 50 12.42 2.56 6.30
C ARG A 50 12.70 2.26 7.76
N LEU A 51 12.33 1.06 8.20
CA LEU A 51 12.64 0.55 9.53
C LEU A 51 13.81 -0.41 9.43
N VAL A 52 14.81 -0.27 10.31
CA VAL A 52 15.97 -1.15 10.32
C VAL A 52 15.96 -1.98 11.60
N PHE A 53 15.89 -3.30 11.44
CA PHE A 53 15.97 -4.26 12.53
C PHE A 53 17.35 -4.92 12.52
N GLY A 54 18.14 -4.69 13.56
CA GLY A 54 19.42 -5.34 13.76
C GLY A 54 19.31 -6.57 14.65
N THR A 55 20.01 -7.64 14.31
CA THR A 55 20.37 -8.72 15.24
C THR A 55 21.89 -8.79 15.36
N GLU A 56 22.41 -9.72 16.17
CA GLU A 56 23.85 -9.93 16.35
C GLU A 56 24.62 -10.25 15.05
N ARG A 57 23.93 -10.69 13.99
CA ARG A 57 24.57 -11.17 12.75
C ARG A 57 24.13 -10.46 11.48
N GLU A 58 22.95 -9.86 11.49
CA GLU A 58 22.31 -9.37 10.27
C GLU A 58 21.42 -8.17 10.57
N TRP A 59 21.23 -7.36 9.53
CA TRP A 59 20.40 -6.18 9.52
C TRP A 59 19.29 -6.43 8.50
N LEU A 60 18.05 -6.20 8.91
CA LEU A 60 16.87 -6.35 8.08
C LEU A 60 16.21 -4.99 7.92
N GLU A 61 16.17 -4.51 6.69
CA GLU A 61 15.46 -3.29 6.35
C GLU A 61 14.04 -3.60 5.88
N VAL A 62 13.05 -2.94 6.48
CA VAL A 62 11.63 -3.10 6.17
C VAL A 62 11.09 -1.76 5.67
N PRO A 63 10.77 -1.63 4.37
CA PRO A 63 10.16 -0.41 3.84
C PRO A 63 8.69 -0.32 4.26
N VAL A 64 8.29 0.85 4.76
CA VAL A 64 6.91 1.17 5.14
C VAL A 64 6.40 2.25 4.20
N ARG A 65 5.22 2.02 3.62
CA ARG A 65 4.57 2.97 2.71
C ARG A 65 3.14 3.19 3.18
N ALA A 66 2.78 4.46 3.41
CA ALA A 66 1.40 4.86 3.59
C ALA A 66 0.96 5.60 2.34
N ILE A 67 -0.05 5.08 1.66
CA ILE A 67 -0.55 5.63 0.41
C ILE A 67 -1.66 6.62 0.72
N GLY A 68 -1.52 7.84 0.20
CA GLY A 68 -2.49 8.89 0.40
C GLY A 68 -3.79 8.64 -0.38
N PRO A 69 -4.78 9.55 -0.27
CA PRO A 69 -6.03 9.44 -1.02
C PRO A 69 -5.77 9.39 -2.54
N ARG A 70 -6.28 8.36 -3.22
CA ARG A 70 -6.18 8.19 -4.67
C ARG A 70 -7.54 8.26 -5.34
N ALA A 71 -7.54 8.76 -6.57
CA ALA A 71 -8.64 8.55 -7.49
C ALA A 71 -8.58 7.11 -7.99
N LEU A 72 -9.72 6.41 -8.00
CA LEU A 72 -9.81 5.04 -8.47
C LEU A 72 -11.11 4.92 -9.25
N LEU A 73 -10.99 4.82 -10.57
CA LEU A 73 -12.13 4.65 -11.45
C LEU A 73 -12.41 3.16 -11.62
N ASP A 74 -13.65 2.79 -11.34
CA ASP A 74 -14.17 1.44 -11.48
C ASP A 74 -14.54 1.21 -12.95
N PHE A 75 -13.68 0.44 -13.65
CA PHE A 75 -13.85 0.04 -15.04
C PHE A 75 -13.96 -1.49 -15.10
N VAL A 76 -14.74 -1.99 -16.07
CA VAL A 76 -14.69 -3.40 -16.45
C VAL A 76 -13.44 -3.66 -17.30
N GLU A 77 -12.90 -4.87 -17.20
CA GLU A 77 -11.68 -5.26 -17.94
C GLU A 77 -11.94 -5.32 -19.45
N GLU A 78 -13.11 -5.84 -19.86
CA GLU A 78 -13.50 -6.03 -21.25
C GLU A 78 -14.93 -5.56 -21.52
N TYR A 79 -15.17 -5.07 -22.74
CA TYR A 79 -16.48 -4.59 -23.21
C TYR A 79 -16.96 -5.48 -24.37
N HIS A 80 -17.98 -6.30 -24.12
CA HIS A 80 -18.55 -7.21 -25.14
C HIS A 80 -19.75 -6.60 -25.86
N PHE A 81 -19.53 -6.14 -27.08
CA PHE A 81 -20.60 -5.62 -27.92
C PHE A 81 -21.41 -6.75 -28.59
N PRO A 82 -22.74 -6.61 -28.69
CA PRO A 82 -23.55 -7.58 -29.43
C PRO A 82 -23.22 -7.54 -30.93
N PRO A 83 -23.54 -8.62 -31.68
CA PRO A 83 -23.32 -8.66 -33.12
C PRO A 83 -24.01 -7.49 -33.83
N CYS A 84 -23.29 -6.85 -34.76
CA CYS A 84 -23.79 -5.77 -35.60
C CYS A 84 -23.58 -6.11 -37.07
N VAL A 85 -24.49 -5.64 -37.93
CA VAL A 85 -24.35 -5.80 -39.39
C VAL A 85 -23.14 -5.03 -39.92
N VAL A 86 -22.59 -5.49 -41.05
CA VAL A 86 -21.47 -4.80 -41.71
C VAL A 86 -21.91 -3.37 -42.10
N LYS A 87 -21.13 -2.37 -41.70
CA LYS A 87 -21.44 -0.91 -41.80
C LYS A 87 -22.60 -0.42 -40.90
N GLY A 88 -23.08 -1.24 -39.96
CA GLY A 88 -23.95 -0.79 -38.88
C GLY A 88 -23.17 -0.20 -37.70
N SER A 89 -23.87 0.44 -36.77
CA SER A 89 -23.32 0.88 -35.48
C SER A 89 -24.00 0.16 -34.32
N THR A 90 -23.29 0.04 -33.20
CA THR A 90 -23.82 -0.47 -31.94
C THR A 90 -23.27 0.39 -30.82
N GLU A 91 -24.14 0.76 -29.88
CA GLU A 91 -23.80 1.61 -28.76
C GLU A 91 -24.15 0.89 -27.47
N MET A 92 -23.28 1.00 -26.47
CA MET A 92 -23.52 0.52 -25.11
C MET A 92 -23.04 1.56 -24.12
N THR A 93 -23.81 1.75 -23.06
CA THR A 93 -23.50 2.72 -22.00
C THR A 93 -23.03 1.98 -20.76
N TYR A 94 -21.87 2.38 -20.25
CA TYR A 94 -21.31 1.86 -19.01
C TYR A 94 -21.16 2.99 -18.00
N LEU A 95 -21.56 2.71 -16.76
CA LEU A 95 -21.35 3.62 -15.65
C LEU A 95 -19.91 3.46 -15.16
N VAL A 96 -19.14 4.56 -15.18
CA VAL A 96 -17.81 4.62 -14.57
C VAL A 96 -17.91 5.42 -13.28
N ARG A 97 -17.51 4.82 -12.17
CA ARG A 97 -17.60 5.45 -10.85
C ARG A 97 -16.22 5.67 -10.26
N ASN A 98 -15.98 6.86 -9.72
CA ASN A 98 -14.84 7.06 -8.84
C ASN A 98 -15.16 6.46 -7.46
N ILE A 99 -14.53 5.32 -7.17
CA ILE A 99 -14.59 4.63 -5.88
C ILE A 99 -13.41 5.02 -4.97
N GLY A 100 -12.52 5.89 -5.46
CA GLY A 100 -11.42 6.45 -4.70
C GLY A 100 -11.80 7.66 -3.83
N ASN A 101 -10.88 8.05 -2.95
CA ASN A 101 -11.06 9.14 -2.00
C ASN A 101 -10.43 10.46 -2.47
N SER A 102 -10.10 10.57 -3.76
CA SER A 102 -9.57 11.79 -4.36
C SER A 102 -10.24 12.08 -5.70
N LYS A 103 -10.16 13.33 -6.16
CA LYS A 103 -10.77 13.78 -7.42
C LYS A 103 -10.15 13.05 -8.61
N ALA A 104 -10.98 12.37 -9.40
CA ALA A 104 -10.57 11.74 -10.64
C ALA A 104 -10.76 12.70 -11.83
N ASN A 105 -9.74 12.81 -12.68
CA ASN A 105 -9.86 13.37 -14.03
C ASN A 105 -9.37 12.29 -14.99
N PHE A 106 -10.14 11.96 -16.03
CA PHE A 106 -9.78 10.91 -16.97
C PHE A 106 -10.10 11.29 -18.41
N SER A 107 -9.42 10.62 -19.34
CA SER A 107 -9.65 10.68 -20.78
C SER A 107 -9.67 9.24 -21.30
N LEU A 108 -10.60 8.94 -22.20
CA LEU A 108 -10.73 7.63 -22.82
C LEU A 108 -10.49 7.76 -24.32
N GLN A 109 -9.63 6.90 -24.87
CA GLN A 109 -9.32 6.86 -26.30
C GLN A 109 -9.31 5.41 -26.76
N THR A 110 -9.90 5.15 -27.91
CA THR A 110 -9.85 3.84 -28.58
C THR A 110 -8.67 3.81 -29.55
N GLN A 111 -7.93 2.71 -29.59
CA GLN A 111 -6.99 2.45 -30.70
C GLN A 111 -7.75 1.88 -31.89
N ARG A 112 -7.27 2.20 -33.10
CA ARG A 112 -7.90 1.85 -34.37
C ARG A 112 -7.21 0.65 -35.01
#